data_AF-A0A8J8T2N5-F1
#
_entry.id   AF-A0A8J8T2N5-F1
#
_cell.length_a   1.000
_cell.length_b   1.000
_cell.length_c   1.000
_cell.angle_alpha   90.00
_cell.angle_beta   90.00
_cell.angle_gamma   90.00
#
_symmetry.space_group_name_H-M   'P 1'
#
loop_
_entity.id
_entity.type
_entity.pdbx_description
1 polymer ?
#
loop_
_entity_poly.entity_id
_entity_poly.type
_entity_poly.pdbx_seq_one_letter_code
_entity_poly.pdbx_strand_id
1 'polypeptide(L)'
;MDLSDGNCSICRQCAECKTCACEQSESFTTELSFLNVVCPQCEIEMTYKQYSQGHQCLIKCEKCDQDYNSADVHDCIDALKHKLASLQKGYWETYILPMGDGLANGVKKAWERLGLSEIPVSAKIAVKIEDENGNIYIGSLSQKQYEGYGVLYEKAKNKVYEGEFRNGVKEGKGRTYTIGEDNMGHCYQGRFKDGKYQDEEGVYRWPEGERYIGAFNENSQEGIGLYRYSTPGDIYLGTYHDGLKHGLGLHSKQGDTYLGDFQGDTSQGWGLYRLSLLGETYMGQWRGGAFHGMGAYEQADGQVYVGSFENDVRHGSGVVIGQGGFRAVKMVNGGIVHEKVIQF
;
A
#
# COMPACT_ATOMS: atom_id res chain seq x y z
N MET A 1 40.60 9.95 23.65
CA MET A 1 40.82 8.61 24.24
C MET A 1 39.45 8.07 24.62
N ASP A 2 39.14 6.92 24.02
CA ASP A 2 38.09 5.90 24.21
C ASP A 2 36.88 6.09 25.15
N LEU A 3 35.70 5.86 24.54
CA LEU A 3 34.70 4.78 24.74
C LEU A 3 34.59 4.03 26.08
N SER A 4 33.35 3.96 26.60
CA SER A 4 32.63 2.82 27.24
C SER A 4 31.54 3.41 28.16
N ASP A 5 30.23 3.18 28.08
CA ASP A 5 29.47 2.00 27.73
C ASP A 5 28.07 2.39 27.23
N GLY A 6 27.63 1.74 26.16
CA GLY A 6 26.24 1.76 25.72
C GLY A 6 25.41 0.70 26.44
N ASN A 7 24.28 1.10 27.00
CA ASN A 7 23.16 0.20 27.33
C ASN A 7 21.85 0.99 27.36
N CYS A 8 21.04 0.85 26.29
CA CYS A 8 19.63 1.26 26.28
C CYS A 8 18.74 0.02 26.45
N SER A 9 17.85 0.04 27.42
CA SER A 9 17.13 -1.09 28.00
C SER A 9 15.77 -1.42 27.35
N ILE A 10 15.54 -1.10 26.06
CA ILE A 10 14.20 -1.24 25.43
C ILE A 10 14.22 -2.04 24.10
N CYS A 11 15.03 -3.10 24.00
CA CYS A 11 14.84 -4.08 22.93
C CYS A 11 15.47 -5.42 23.30
N ARG A 12 14.69 -6.37 23.80
CA ARG A 12 15.16 -7.74 24.07
C ARG A 12 14.39 -8.86 23.37
N GLN A 13 13.49 -8.59 22.42
CA GLN A 13 12.76 -9.66 21.72
C GLN A 13 12.52 -9.49 20.21
N CYS A 14 13.25 -8.61 19.52
CA CYS A 14 13.18 -8.53 18.04
C CYS A 14 14.56 -8.66 17.42
N ALA A 15 15.02 -9.89 17.18
CA ALA A 15 16.29 -10.16 16.51
C ALA A 15 16.25 -9.97 14.97
N GLU A 16 15.17 -9.44 14.39
CA GLU A 16 15.02 -9.33 12.92
C GLU A 16 14.57 -7.96 12.40
N CYS A 17 14.64 -6.88 13.21
CA CYS A 17 14.26 -5.54 12.75
C CYS A 17 15.47 -4.59 12.66
N LYS A 18 16.17 -4.60 11.54
CA LYS A 18 17.10 -3.51 11.16
C LYS A 18 16.31 -2.41 10.46
N THR A 19 15.78 -1.46 11.24
CA THR A 19 15.61 -0.02 10.92
C THR A 19 14.62 0.63 11.90
N CYS A 20 15.14 1.30 12.94
CA CYS A 20 14.54 2.42 13.69
C CYS A 20 15.67 2.98 14.60
N ALA A 21 16.39 4.02 14.17
CA ALA A 21 16.14 5.45 14.42
C ALA A 21 16.69 5.94 15.78
N CYS A 22 17.50 7.01 15.76
CA CYS A 22 17.70 7.89 16.91
C CYS A 22 18.00 9.32 16.43
N GLU A 23 17.26 10.28 17.00
CA GLU A 23 17.16 11.70 16.69
C GLU A 23 18.35 12.52 17.19
N GLN A 24 18.63 13.70 16.58
CA GLN A 24 18.57 15.01 17.25
C GLN A 24 18.87 16.19 16.29
N SER A 25 17.89 17.11 16.24
CA SER A 25 17.96 18.58 16.10
C SER A 25 18.73 19.27 14.95
N GLU A 26 17.96 20.16 14.30
CA GLU A 26 18.31 21.43 13.63
C GLU A 26 18.55 21.48 12.10
N SER A 27 17.80 22.40 11.50
CA SER A 27 17.82 22.94 10.14
C SER A 27 17.19 22.10 9.03
N PHE A 28 16.05 22.63 8.53
CA PHE A 28 15.50 22.28 7.22
C PHE A 28 16.57 22.53 6.16
N THR A 29 17.19 21.47 5.67
CA THR A 29 17.78 21.45 4.34
C THR A 29 16.93 20.47 3.53
N THR A 30 16.18 21.00 2.59
CA THR A 30 15.54 20.22 1.54
C THR A 30 16.66 19.56 0.72
N GLU A 31 16.98 18.31 1.05
CA GLU A 31 17.88 17.48 0.26
C GLU A 31 17.24 17.22 -1.11
N LEU A 32 17.64 18.04 -2.09
CA LEU A 32 17.58 17.70 -3.51
C LEU A 32 18.54 16.53 -3.75
N SER A 33 18.06 15.31 -3.52
CA SER A 33 18.64 14.12 -4.13
C SER A 33 17.75 13.71 -5.30
N PHE A 34 18.36 13.18 -6.35
CA PHE A 34 17.84 12.35 -7.47
C PHE A 34 18.45 12.80 -8.81
N LEU A 35 19.78 12.65 -8.90
CA LEU A 35 20.45 12.41 -10.18
C LEU A 35 20.57 10.88 -10.27
N ASN A 36 19.94 10.25 -11.27
CA ASN A 36 20.11 8.80 -11.49
C ASN A 36 21.54 8.56 -11.98
N VAL A 37 22.43 8.14 -11.07
CA VAL A 37 23.80 7.77 -11.42
C VAL A 37 23.79 6.30 -11.80
N VAL A 38 24.10 5.99 -13.05
CA VAL A 38 24.22 4.62 -13.55
C VAL A 38 25.65 4.15 -13.35
N CYS A 39 25.84 2.97 -12.79
CA CYS A 39 27.16 2.41 -12.59
C CYS A 39 27.86 2.14 -13.94
N PRO A 40 29.10 2.63 -14.14
CA PRO A 40 29.81 2.47 -15.42
C PRO A 40 30.25 1.02 -15.70
N GLN A 41 30.24 0.14 -14.71
CA GLN A 41 30.58 -1.28 -14.85
C GLN A 41 29.35 -2.16 -15.02
N CYS A 42 28.29 -1.84 -14.28
CA CYS A 42 27.15 -2.74 -14.09
C CYS A 42 25.89 -2.29 -14.86
N GLU A 43 25.88 -1.05 -15.40
CA GLU A 43 24.76 -0.36 -16.08
C GLU A 43 23.43 -0.34 -15.31
N ILE A 44 23.50 -0.44 -13.97
CA ILE A 44 22.35 -0.37 -13.07
C ILE A 44 22.30 0.99 -12.37
N GLU A 45 21.10 1.50 -12.13
CA GLU A 45 20.85 2.70 -11.32
C GLU A 45 21.38 2.50 -9.89
N MET A 46 22.25 3.40 -9.45
CA MET A 46 22.84 3.38 -8.12
C MET A 46 22.05 4.25 -7.16
N THR A 47 21.94 3.81 -5.90
CA THR A 47 21.26 4.57 -4.84
C THR A 47 22.31 5.30 -3.99
N TYR A 48 22.11 6.61 -3.77
CA TYR A 48 22.98 7.41 -2.93
C TYR A 48 22.79 7.05 -1.44
N LYS A 49 23.88 6.82 -0.70
CA LYS A 49 23.87 6.64 0.76
C LYS A 49 25.01 7.45 1.39
N GLN A 50 24.65 8.40 2.26
CA GLN A 50 25.64 9.17 3.03
C GLN A 50 26.04 8.39 4.29
N TYR A 51 27.34 8.20 4.52
CA TYR A 51 27.86 7.57 5.73
C TYR A 51 28.48 8.63 6.66
N SER A 52 28.19 8.53 7.96
CA SER A 52 28.52 9.54 8.97
C SER A 52 29.85 9.32 9.70
N GLN A 53 30.86 8.74 9.04
CA GLN A 53 32.23 8.71 9.59
C GLN A 53 33.26 9.03 8.51
N GLY A 54 33.76 10.28 8.53
CA GLY A 54 34.95 10.66 7.77
C GLY A 54 34.74 11.42 6.45
N HIS A 55 33.75 12.31 6.35
CA HIS A 55 33.61 13.33 5.28
C HIS A 55 33.68 12.84 3.82
N GLN A 56 33.60 11.54 3.55
CA GLN A 56 33.58 10.98 2.21
C GLN A 56 32.18 10.44 1.92
N CYS A 57 31.53 10.99 0.89
CA CYS A 57 30.28 10.45 0.39
C CYS A 57 30.62 9.36 -0.64
N LEU A 58 30.07 8.16 -0.47
CA LEU A 58 30.32 7.03 -1.34
C LEU A 58 29.01 6.64 -2.05
N ILE A 59 29.09 6.39 -3.35
CA ILE A 59 27.98 5.81 -4.11
C ILE A 59 28.30 4.33 -4.34
N LYS A 60 27.36 3.44 -3.99
CA LYS A 60 27.57 1.99 -4.05
C LYS A 60 26.68 1.35 -5.11
N CYS A 61 27.25 0.61 -6.09
CA CYS A 61 26.45 -0.26 -6.97
C CYS A 61 26.15 -1.55 -6.21
N GLU A 62 24.87 -1.80 -5.90
CA GLU A 62 24.43 -3.01 -5.18
C GLU A 62 24.68 -4.31 -5.95
N LYS A 63 24.98 -4.23 -7.26
CA LYS A 63 25.28 -5.39 -8.12
C LYS A 63 26.75 -5.78 -8.15
N CYS A 64 27.66 -4.80 -8.18
CA CYS A 64 29.10 -5.05 -8.29
C CYS A 64 29.88 -4.76 -7.00
N ASP A 65 29.19 -4.30 -5.95
CA ASP A 65 29.70 -4.03 -4.61
C ASP A 65 30.91 -3.07 -4.61
N GLN A 66 31.01 -2.21 -5.63
CA GLN A 66 32.05 -1.19 -5.78
C GLN A 66 31.58 0.14 -5.20
N ASP A 67 32.49 0.81 -4.50
CA ASP A 67 32.30 2.14 -3.92
C ASP A 67 32.97 3.20 -4.82
N TYR A 68 32.21 4.24 -5.19
CA TYR A 68 32.68 5.37 -5.98
C TYR A 68 32.78 6.63 -5.12
N ASN A 69 33.92 7.34 -5.17
CA ASN A 69 34.18 8.54 -4.39
C ASN A 69 33.44 9.77 -4.98
N SER A 70 32.78 10.55 -4.13
CA SER A 70 31.99 11.72 -4.52
C SER A 70 32.78 12.93 -5.04
N ALA A 71 34.11 12.94 -4.98
CA ALA A 71 34.92 14.08 -5.47
C ALA A 71 34.73 14.32 -6.98
N ASP A 72 34.69 13.26 -7.79
CA ASP A 72 34.47 13.36 -9.25
C ASP A 72 33.04 13.81 -9.60
N VAL A 73 32.07 13.50 -8.72
CA VAL A 73 30.66 13.86 -8.88
C VAL A 73 30.41 15.31 -8.44
N HIS A 74 31.06 15.76 -7.37
CA HIS A 74 31.02 17.16 -6.93
C HIS A 74 31.66 18.09 -7.96
N ASP A 75 32.83 17.76 -8.52
CA ASP A 75 33.46 18.61 -9.53
C ASP A 75 32.62 18.73 -10.81
N CYS A 76 31.92 17.66 -11.20
CA CYS A 76 31.00 17.69 -12.34
C CYS A 76 29.74 18.52 -12.06
N ILE A 77 29.18 18.37 -10.85
CA ILE A 77 28.01 19.14 -10.37
C ILE A 77 28.37 20.62 -10.17
N ASP A 78 29.54 20.92 -9.63
CA ASP A 78 30.01 22.28 -9.38
C ASP A 78 30.43 22.96 -10.68
N ALA A 79 31.04 22.25 -11.64
CA ALA A 79 31.26 22.78 -12.99
C ALA A 79 29.92 23.09 -13.71
N LEU A 80 28.89 22.26 -13.54
CA LEU A 80 27.53 22.51 -14.04
C LEU A 80 26.89 23.72 -13.36
N LYS A 81 26.93 23.80 -12.03
CA LYS A 81 26.43 24.92 -11.23
C LYS A 81 27.14 26.23 -11.54
N HIS A 82 28.45 26.22 -11.71
CA HIS A 82 29.27 27.42 -11.96
C HIS A 82 29.03 27.99 -13.36
N LYS A 83 28.81 27.12 -14.36
CA LYS A 83 28.47 27.51 -15.74
C LYS A 83 27.05 28.04 -15.84
N LEU A 84 26.12 27.42 -15.11
CA LEU A 84 24.75 27.87 -14.92
C LEU A 84 24.68 29.23 -14.19
N ALA A 85 25.47 29.43 -13.14
CA ALA A 85 25.53 30.68 -12.36
C ALA A 85 26.13 31.87 -13.14
N SER A 86 26.96 31.62 -14.16
CA SER A 86 27.56 32.67 -14.99
C SER A 86 26.60 33.33 -16.00
N LEU A 87 25.38 32.81 -16.14
CA LEU A 87 24.33 33.32 -17.04
C LEU A 87 23.36 34.31 -16.35
N GLN A 88 23.81 34.96 -15.28
CA GLN A 88 23.04 35.70 -14.27
C GLN A 88 22.01 36.74 -14.78
N LYS A 89 20.72 36.53 -14.46
CA LYS A 89 19.98 37.20 -13.34
C LYS A 89 18.46 36.93 -13.43
N GLY A 90 17.93 36.27 -12.39
CA GLY A 90 16.49 36.19 -12.10
C GLY A 90 15.88 34.82 -12.38
N TYR A 91 15.42 34.15 -11.30
CA TYR A 91 14.54 32.98 -11.29
C TYR A 91 15.05 31.70 -11.99
N TRP A 92 15.62 30.79 -11.19
CA TRP A 92 15.56 29.34 -11.45
C TRP A 92 14.08 28.93 -11.25
N GLU A 93 13.42 28.09 -12.04
CA GLU A 93 13.85 26.97 -12.88
C GLU A 93 12.87 26.83 -14.06
N THR A 94 13.32 27.12 -15.29
CA THR A 94 12.53 26.80 -16.48
C THR A 94 13.47 26.56 -17.65
N TYR A 95 13.54 25.33 -18.13
CA TYR A 95 13.88 25.07 -19.53
C TYR A 95 12.56 24.84 -20.27
N ILE A 96 11.92 25.93 -20.70
CA ILE A 96 10.93 25.85 -21.78
C ILE A 96 11.74 25.73 -23.06
N LEU A 97 11.92 24.52 -23.56
CA LEU A 97 12.52 24.31 -24.87
C LEU A 97 11.40 24.37 -25.93
N PRO A 98 11.40 25.38 -26.83
CA PRO A 98 10.43 25.44 -27.90
C PRO A 98 10.64 24.26 -28.86
N MET A 99 9.54 23.67 -29.29
CA MET A 99 9.54 22.35 -29.92
C MET A 99 10.02 22.37 -31.38
N GLY A 100 10.85 21.38 -31.70
CA GLY A 100 11.24 20.99 -33.04
C GLY A 100 12.29 19.87 -32.97
N ASP A 101 12.60 19.24 -34.11
CA ASP A 101 13.63 18.19 -34.32
C ASP A 101 15.06 18.58 -33.85
N GLY A 102 15.21 19.79 -33.31
CA GLY A 102 16.44 20.34 -32.77
C GLY A 102 16.73 20.01 -31.30
N LEU A 103 15.85 19.34 -30.55
CA LEU A 103 16.11 19.02 -29.13
C LEU A 103 17.37 18.15 -28.97
N ALA A 104 17.51 17.12 -29.81
CA ALA A 104 18.70 16.29 -29.89
C ALA A 104 19.93 17.10 -30.32
N ASN A 105 19.78 18.09 -31.21
CA ASN A 105 20.87 18.95 -31.68
C ASN A 105 21.29 20.02 -30.65
N GLY A 106 20.37 20.52 -29.82
CA GLY A 106 20.65 21.48 -28.75
C GLY A 106 21.43 20.84 -27.61
N VAL A 107 21.00 19.63 -27.19
CA VAL A 107 21.72 18.79 -26.21
C VAL A 107 23.09 18.37 -26.77
N LYS A 108 23.15 17.92 -28.03
CA LYS A 108 24.41 17.56 -28.71
C LYS A 108 25.38 18.74 -28.83
N LYS A 109 24.93 19.94 -29.20
CA LYS A 109 25.78 21.15 -29.25
C LYS A 109 26.27 21.59 -27.88
N ALA A 110 25.48 21.40 -26.82
CA ALA A 110 25.92 21.67 -25.45
C ALA A 110 26.99 20.65 -25.01
N TRP A 111 26.84 19.38 -25.40
CA TRP A 111 27.79 18.29 -25.14
C TRP A 111 29.13 18.47 -25.87
N GLU A 112 29.09 18.82 -27.17
CA GLU A 112 30.27 19.11 -27.99
C GLU A 112 31.07 20.33 -27.46
N ARG A 113 30.37 21.35 -26.91
CA ARG A 113 30.99 22.52 -26.27
C ARG A 113 31.60 22.23 -24.89
N LEU A 114 31.30 21.07 -24.31
CA LEU A 114 31.88 20.59 -23.05
C LEU A 114 33.09 19.66 -23.29
N GLY A 115 33.46 19.38 -24.54
CA GLY A 115 34.63 18.56 -24.87
C GLY A 115 34.44 17.06 -24.62
N LEU A 116 33.21 16.60 -24.41
CA LEU A 116 32.88 15.20 -24.15
C LEU A 116 32.61 14.48 -25.47
N SER A 117 33.44 13.49 -25.81
CA SER A 117 33.48 12.84 -27.14
C SER A 117 32.36 11.83 -27.39
N GLU A 118 31.66 11.39 -26.35
CA GLU A 118 30.61 10.39 -26.44
C GLU A 118 29.37 10.84 -25.67
N ILE A 119 28.23 10.90 -26.35
CA ILE A 119 26.92 11.01 -25.72
C ILE A 119 26.61 9.61 -25.17
N PRO A 120 26.41 9.42 -23.85
CA PRO A 120 25.91 8.16 -23.34
C PRO A 120 24.58 7.89 -24.03
N VAL A 121 24.49 6.77 -24.76
CA VAL A 121 23.36 6.40 -25.63
C VAL A 121 22.03 6.26 -24.84
N SER A 122 22.06 6.44 -23.52
CA SER A 122 20.99 6.19 -22.57
C SER A 122 20.75 7.31 -21.55
N ALA A 123 21.33 8.51 -21.69
CA ALA A 123 21.07 9.60 -20.75
C ALA A 123 19.60 10.07 -20.81
N LYS A 124 18.77 9.59 -19.88
CA LYS A 124 17.39 10.04 -19.70
C LYS A 124 17.40 11.42 -19.04
N ILE A 125 17.14 12.46 -19.83
CA ILE A 125 16.98 13.82 -19.31
C ILE A 125 15.60 13.91 -18.66
N ALA A 126 15.56 14.11 -17.33
CA ALA A 126 14.32 14.43 -16.64
C ALA A 126 14.02 15.93 -16.80
N VAL A 127 12.80 16.27 -17.21
CA VAL A 127 12.34 17.65 -17.33
C VAL A 127 11.35 17.92 -16.21
N LYS A 128 11.50 19.05 -15.50
CA LYS A 128 10.49 19.58 -14.60
C LYS A 128 9.53 20.46 -15.40
N ILE A 129 8.25 20.13 -15.35
CA ILE A 129 7.20 20.78 -16.14
C ILE A 129 6.06 21.13 -15.20
N GLU A 130 5.55 22.35 -15.31
CA GLU A 130 4.26 22.71 -14.75
C GLU A 130 3.25 22.72 -15.91
N ASP A 131 2.21 21.89 -15.82
CA ASP A 131 1.16 21.82 -16.85
C ASP A 131 0.15 22.97 -16.69
N GLU A 132 -0.80 23.08 -17.63
CA GLU A 132 -1.84 24.12 -17.62
C GLU A 132 -2.74 24.07 -16.38
N ASN A 133 -2.76 22.95 -15.66
CA ASN A 133 -3.54 22.74 -14.43
C ASN A 133 -2.70 23.02 -13.16
N GLY A 134 -1.43 23.44 -13.31
CA GLY A 134 -0.51 23.67 -12.20
C GLY A 134 0.05 22.39 -11.58
N ASN A 135 -0.09 21.24 -12.25
CA ASN A 135 0.53 19.99 -11.82
C ASN A 135 2.01 20.02 -12.17
N ILE A 136 2.84 19.46 -11.29
CA ILE A 136 4.29 19.41 -11.50
C ILE A 136 4.66 17.99 -11.91
N TYR A 137 5.22 17.83 -13.11
CA TYR A 137 5.76 16.57 -13.60
C TYR A 137 7.28 16.61 -13.66
N ILE A 138 7.94 15.55 -13.20
CA ILE A 138 9.37 15.33 -13.30
C ILE A 138 9.59 13.98 -13.98
N GLY A 139 10.04 13.99 -15.23
CA GLY A 139 10.25 12.75 -15.98
C GLY A 139 10.56 12.98 -17.45
N SER A 140 10.40 11.93 -18.24
CA SER A 140 10.64 11.97 -19.69
C SER A 140 9.37 12.35 -20.45
N LEU A 141 9.55 12.97 -21.60
CA LEU A 141 8.46 13.29 -22.52
C LEU A 141 8.63 12.59 -23.86
N SER A 142 7.53 12.16 -24.45
CA SER A 142 7.42 11.78 -25.85
C SER A 142 6.24 12.51 -26.48
N GLN A 143 6.46 13.17 -27.63
CA GLN A 143 5.39 13.91 -28.34
C GLN A 143 4.57 14.86 -27.44
N LYS A 144 5.26 15.59 -26.55
CA LYS A 144 4.66 16.51 -25.54
C LYS A 144 3.85 15.83 -24.42
N GLN A 145 3.87 14.51 -24.31
CA GLN A 145 3.14 13.74 -23.31
C GLN A 145 4.11 13.07 -22.32
N TYR A 146 3.66 12.83 -21.09
CA TYR A 146 4.41 12.08 -20.08
C TYR A 146 4.70 10.67 -20.58
N GLU A 147 5.94 10.21 -20.48
CA GLU A 147 6.35 8.92 -21.01
C GLU A 147 7.40 8.26 -20.12
N GLY A 148 7.36 6.94 -20.01
CA GLY A 148 8.30 6.18 -19.18
C GLY A 148 8.14 6.48 -17.69
N TYR A 149 9.20 6.33 -16.91
CA TYR A 149 9.13 6.57 -15.47
C TYR A 149 9.15 8.08 -15.16
N GLY A 150 8.30 8.52 -14.22
CA GLY A 150 8.30 9.89 -13.73
C GLY A 150 7.52 10.07 -12.44
N VAL A 151 7.56 11.29 -11.94
CA VAL A 151 6.83 11.74 -10.74
C VAL A 151 5.88 12.86 -11.14
N LEU A 152 4.59 12.70 -10.85
CA LEU A 152 3.55 13.70 -11.07
C LEU A 152 2.98 14.13 -9.72
N TYR A 153 3.09 15.41 -9.42
CA TYR A 153 2.41 16.05 -8.30
C TYR A 153 1.14 16.76 -8.80
N GLU A 154 -0.01 16.16 -8.49
CA GLU A 154 -1.33 16.71 -8.74
C GLU A 154 -1.67 17.74 -7.64
N LYS A 155 -1.23 18.98 -7.84
CA LYS A 155 -1.29 20.07 -6.84
C LYS A 155 -2.70 20.32 -6.31
N ALA A 156 -3.72 20.27 -7.18
CA ALA A 156 -5.11 20.47 -6.78
C ALA A 156 -5.65 19.38 -5.84
N LYS A 157 -5.01 18.21 -5.79
CA LYS A 157 -5.42 17.06 -4.97
C LYS A 157 -4.43 16.74 -3.85
N ASN A 158 -3.34 17.50 -3.74
CA ASN A 158 -2.18 17.15 -2.91
C ASN A 158 -1.73 15.69 -3.09
N LYS A 159 -1.82 15.16 -4.32
CA LYS A 159 -1.55 13.75 -4.61
C LYS A 159 -0.31 13.62 -5.46
N VAL A 160 0.59 12.72 -5.07
CA VAL A 160 1.74 12.33 -5.89
C VAL A 160 1.46 10.99 -6.53
N TYR A 161 1.85 10.85 -7.79
CA TYR A 161 2.07 9.58 -8.46
C TYR A 161 3.54 9.47 -8.82
N GLU A 162 4.14 8.33 -8.53
CA GLU A 162 5.47 7.97 -8.96
C GLU A 162 5.39 6.62 -9.65
N GLY A 163 5.78 6.55 -10.92
CA GLY A 163 5.69 5.32 -11.67
C GLY A 163 5.79 5.52 -13.17
N GLU A 164 5.38 4.48 -13.88
CA GLU A 164 5.39 4.41 -15.34
C GLU A 164 4.24 5.24 -15.95
N PHE A 165 4.52 5.85 -17.11
CA PHE A 165 3.60 6.60 -17.94
C PHE A 165 3.68 6.09 -19.38
N ARG A 166 2.55 6.14 -20.08
CA ARG A 166 2.45 5.90 -21.52
C ARG A 166 1.46 6.89 -22.13
N ASN A 167 1.89 7.67 -23.12
CA ASN A 167 1.05 8.66 -23.80
C ASN A 167 0.35 9.64 -22.83
N GLY A 168 1.04 10.05 -21.76
CA GLY A 168 0.51 10.99 -20.76
C GLY A 168 -0.33 10.34 -19.64
N VAL A 169 -0.58 9.04 -19.70
CA VAL A 169 -1.44 8.32 -18.74
C VAL A 169 -0.60 7.43 -17.83
N LYS A 170 -1.00 7.30 -16.55
CA LYS A 170 -0.37 6.39 -15.59
C LYS A 170 -0.62 4.95 -16.04
N GLU A 171 0.43 4.17 -16.22
CA GLU A 171 0.40 2.83 -16.79
C GLU A 171 1.48 1.99 -16.10
N GLY A 172 1.37 0.66 -16.05
CA GLY A 172 2.45 -0.17 -15.51
C GLY A 172 2.59 -0.05 -13.99
N LYS A 173 3.79 -0.21 -13.43
CA LYS A 173 3.99 -0.16 -11.98
C LYS A 173 4.09 1.28 -11.48
N GLY A 174 3.50 1.54 -10.32
CA GLY A 174 3.65 2.82 -9.66
C GLY A 174 3.15 2.81 -8.21
N ARG A 175 3.24 3.97 -7.59
CA ARG A 175 2.64 4.27 -6.30
C ARG A 175 1.99 5.65 -6.32
N THR A 176 0.92 5.80 -5.55
CA THR A 176 0.36 7.12 -5.24
C THR A 176 0.34 7.34 -3.75
N TYR A 177 0.55 8.58 -3.33
CA TYR A 177 0.37 8.97 -1.94
C TYR A 177 -0.18 10.40 -1.87
N THR A 178 -1.03 10.68 -0.89
CA THR A 178 -1.49 12.03 -0.58
C THR A 178 -0.53 12.69 0.41
N ILE A 179 -0.20 13.96 0.19
CA ILE A 179 0.56 14.80 1.13
C ILE A 179 -0.45 15.45 2.09
N GLY A 180 -0.60 14.87 3.28
CA GLY A 180 -1.41 15.42 4.38
C GLY A 180 -0.61 16.33 5.33
N GLU A 181 -1.29 17.05 6.23
CA GLU A 181 -0.65 17.95 7.22
C GLU A 181 0.30 17.21 8.18
N ASP A 182 0.09 15.90 8.37
CA ASP A 182 0.85 14.99 9.22
C ASP A 182 1.64 13.92 8.43
N ASN A 183 1.73 14.06 7.10
CA ASN A 183 2.25 13.04 6.18
C ASN A 183 1.52 11.67 6.23
N MET A 184 0.32 11.59 6.83
CA MET A 184 -0.50 10.37 6.85
C MET A 184 -1.57 10.45 5.77
N GLY A 185 -1.19 10.09 4.54
CA GLY A 185 -2.10 10.06 3.39
C GLY A 185 -2.50 8.65 2.97
N HIS A 186 -3.58 8.56 2.20
CA HIS A 186 -3.88 7.35 1.43
C HIS A 186 -2.66 6.99 0.56
N CYS A 187 -2.27 5.72 0.57
CA CYS A 187 -1.17 5.22 -0.24
C CYS A 187 -1.62 3.98 -1.01
N TYR A 188 -1.45 4.00 -2.33
CA TYR A 188 -1.60 2.83 -3.18
C TYR A 188 -0.24 2.48 -3.79
N GLN A 189 0.08 1.20 -3.84
CA GLN A 189 1.22 0.67 -4.55
C GLN A 189 0.78 -0.55 -5.34
N GLY A 190 1.04 -0.54 -6.64
CA GLY A 190 0.64 -1.61 -7.52
C GLY A 190 0.70 -1.21 -8.97
N ARG A 191 -0.03 -1.95 -9.80
CA ARG A 191 -0.14 -1.71 -11.23
C ARG A 191 -1.28 -0.76 -11.56
N PHE A 192 -1.07 -0.01 -12.63
CA PHE A 192 -1.97 0.96 -13.21
C PHE A 192 -2.27 0.58 -14.65
N LYS A 193 -3.50 0.82 -15.05
CA LYS A 193 -3.95 0.74 -16.44
C LYS A 193 -4.91 1.88 -16.69
N ASP A 194 -4.67 2.65 -17.75
CA ASP A 194 -5.51 3.81 -18.13
C ASP A 194 -5.73 4.80 -16.96
N GLY A 195 -4.71 5.01 -16.13
CA GLY A 195 -4.79 5.93 -14.99
C GLY A 195 -5.44 5.36 -13.73
N LYS A 196 -5.99 4.14 -13.78
CA LYS A 196 -6.71 3.49 -12.69
C LYS A 196 -5.90 2.38 -12.04
N TYR A 197 -6.17 2.07 -10.78
CA TYR A 197 -5.59 0.90 -10.12
C TYR A 197 -6.12 -0.38 -10.79
N GLN A 198 -5.20 -1.22 -11.28
CA GLN A 198 -5.49 -2.46 -11.97
C GLN A 198 -4.38 -3.46 -11.68
N ASP A 199 -4.55 -4.25 -10.63
CA ASP A 199 -3.52 -5.16 -10.12
C ASP A 199 -4.18 -6.38 -9.46
N GLU A 200 -3.53 -7.53 -9.46
CA GLU A 200 -3.99 -8.71 -8.72
C GLU A 200 -3.47 -8.71 -7.27
N GLU A 201 -2.37 -7.97 -7.01
CA GLU A 201 -1.67 -7.96 -5.72
C GLU A 201 -1.42 -6.53 -5.20
N GLY A 202 -2.29 -5.59 -5.58
CA GLY A 202 -2.18 -4.19 -5.17
C GLY A 202 -2.26 -4.02 -3.66
N VAL A 203 -1.55 -3.00 -3.14
CA VAL A 203 -1.53 -2.66 -1.72
C VAL A 203 -2.11 -1.27 -1.53
N TYR A 204 -3.16 -1.16 -0.73
CA TYR A 204 -3.71 0.12 -0.31
C TYR A 204 -3.56 0.28 1.20
N ARG A 205 -3.15 1.47 1.64
CA ARG A 205 -3.03 1.86 3.05
C ARG A 205 -3.87 3.11 3.27
N TRP A 206 -4.70 3.05 4.30
CA TRP A 206 -5.48 4.19 4.76
C TRP A 206 -4.68 4.99 5.80
N PRO A 207 -4.94 6.30 5.93
CA PRO A 207 -4.34 7.16 6.96
C PRO A 207 -4.46 6.58 8.37
N GLU A 208 -5.58 5.92 8.66
CA GLU A 208 -5.92 5.34 9.96
C GLU A 208 -5.15 4.04 10.28
N GLY A 209 -4.21 3.64 9.41
CA GLY A 209 -3.36 2.46 9.57
C GLY A 209 -3.96 1.17 9.01
N GLU A 210 -5.19 1.22 8.50
CA GLU A 210 -5.82 0.08 7.84
C GLU A 210 -5.10 -0.26 6.53
N ARG A 211 -5.15 -1.51 6.13
CA ARG A 211 -4.42 -1.98 4.95
C ARG A 211 -5.18 -3.06 4.19
N TYR A 212 -5.20 -2.93 2.87
CA TYR A 212 -5.70 -3.93 1.95
C TYR A 212 -4.57 -4.45 1.07
N ILE A 213 -4.57 -5.75 0.83
CA ILE A 213 -3.66 -6.45 -0.07
C ILE A 213 -4.51 -7.38 -0.92
N GLY A 214 -4.57 -7.15 -2.22
CA GLY A 214 -5.36 -8.00 -3.10
C GLY A 214 -5.66 -7.33 -4.43
N ALA A 215 -6.63 -7.90 -5.13
CA ALA A 215 -6.94 -7.47 -6.48
C ALA A 215 -7.71 -6.13 -6.49
N PHE A 216 -7.42 -5.34 -7.54
CA PHE A 216 -8.03 -4.08 -7.89
C PHE A 216 -8.47 -4.11 -9.35
N ASN A 217 -9.68 -3.62 -9.59
CA ASN A 217 -10.23 -3.38 -10.92
C ASN A 217 -10.81 -1.96 -10.96
N GLU A 218 -10.35 -1.14 -11.90
CA GLU A 218 -10.80 0.25 -12.07
C GLU A 218 -10.84 1.12 -10.78
N ASN A 219 -9.82 1.01 -9.91
CA ASN A 219 -9.73 1.65 -8.58
C ASN A 219 -10.52 0.99 -7.44
N SER A 220 -11.37 0.01 -7.72
CA SER A 220 -12.16 -0.72 -6.71
C SER A 220 -11.47 -2.03 -6.34
N GLN A 221 -11.63 -2.46 -5.09
CA GLN A 221 -11.21 -3.80 -4.66
C GLN A 221 -12.10 -4.84 -5.35
N GLU A 222 -11.48 -5.89 -5.88
CA GLU A 222 -12.16 -6.94 -6.66
C GLU A 222 -11.47 -8.27 -6.38
N GLY A 223 -12.18 -9.39 -6.51
CA GLY A 223 -11.58 -10.72 -6.36
C GLY A 223 -11.04 -10.97 -4.96
N ILE A 224 -9.99 -11.78 -4.81
CA ILE A 224 -9.48 -12.17 -3.50
C ILE A 224 -8.66 -11.03 -2.89
N GLY A 225 -8.91 -10.75 -1.60
CA GLY A 225 -8.12 -9.77 -0.86
C GLY A 225 -8.09 -10.01 0.65
N LEU A 226 -7.06 -9.45 1.27
CA LEU A 226 -6.85 -9.39 2.72
C LEU A 226 -6.97 -7.94 3.18
N TYR A 227 -7.97 -7.67 4.01
CA TYR A 227 -8.10 -6.43 4.76
C TYR A 227 -7.61 -6.62 6.19
N ARG A 228 -6.74 -5.72 6.65
CA ARG A 228 -6.30 -5.59 8.03
C ARG A 228 -6.88 -4.30 8.56
N TYR A 229 -7.73 -4.43 9.58
CA TYR A 229 -8.31 -3.28 10.26
C TYR A 229 -7.26 -2.63 11.17
N SER A 230 -7.55 -1.40 11.61
CA SER A 230 -6.73 -0.66 12.57
C SER A 230 -6.58 -1.40 13.91
N THR A 231 -7.62 -2.13 14.33
CA THR A 231 -7.56 -3.00 15.52
C THR A 231 -6.65 -4.20 15.27
N PRO A 232 -5.60 -4.42 16.09
CA PRO A 232 -4.72 -5.56 15.94
C PRO A 232 -5.47 -6.90 16.01
N GLY A 233 -5.27 -7.75 15.00
CA GLY A 233 -5.91 -9.08 14.91
C GLY A 233 -7.25 -9.09 14.18
N ASP A 234 -7.88 -7.93 13.98
CA ASP A 234 -9.09 -7.82 13.17
C ASP A 234 -8.69 -7.90 11.69
N ILE A 235 -9.28 -8.86 10.98
CA ILE A 235 -9.01 -9.10 9.56
C ILE A 235 -10.26 -9.50 8.81
N TYR A 236 -10.29 -9.23 7.52
CA TYR A 236 -11.14 -9.91 6.56
C TYR A 236 -10.27 -10.53 5.47
N LEU A 237 -10.45 -11.81 5.21
CA LEU A 237 -9.84 -12.53 4.09
C LEU A 237 -10.96 -13.17 3.28
N GLY A 238 -11.16 -12.73 2.05
CA GLY A 238 -12.25 -13.24 1.23
C GLY A 238 -12.32 -12.55 -0.11
N THR A 239 -13.44 -12.75 -0.80
CA THR A 239 -13.70 -12.11 -2.08
C THR A 239 -14.33 -10.73 -1.94
N TYR A 240 -14.00 -9.85 -2.87
CA TYR A 240 -14.51 -8.50 -3.01
C TYR A 240 -15.17 -8.35 -4.37
N HIS A 241 -16.21 -7.52 -4.43
CA HIS A 241 -16.81 -7.05 -5.67
C HIS A 241 -17.19 -5.58 -5.51
N ASP A 242 -16.72 -4.72 -6.41
CA ASP A 242 -16.95 -3.28 -6.38
C ASP A 242 -16.62 -2.63 -5.01
N GLY A 243 -15.53 -3.06 -4.37
CA GLY A 243 -15.11 -2.53 -3.07
C GLY A 243 -15.81 -3.10 -1.84
N LEU A 244 -16.80 -3.99 -2.03
CA LEU A 244 -17.58 -4.58 -0.92
C LEU A 244 -17.23 -6.05 -0.74
N LYS A 245 -17.29 -6.56 0.50
CA LYS A 245 -17.16 -8.01 0.76
C LYS A 245 -18.27 -8.74 0.02
N HIS A 246 -17.89 -9.80 -0.70
CA HIS A 246 -18.79 -10.61 -1.50
C HIS A 246 -18.34 -12.07 -1.47
N GLY A 247 -19.23 -13.03 -1.70
CA GLY A 247 -18.88 -14.45 -1.74
C GLY A 247 -18.27 -14.97 -0.45
N LEU A 248 -17.41 -15.99 -0.52
CA LEU A 248 -16.84 -16.62 0.67
C LEU A 248 -15.79 -15.72 1.34
N GLY A 249 -15.85 -15.62 2.66
CA GLY A 249 -14.85 -14.90 3.45
C GLY A 249 -14.72 -15.38 4.88
N LEU A 250 -13.54 -15.15 5.45
CA LEU A 250 -13.21 -15.24 6.86
C LEU A 250 -13.12 -13.82 7.43
N HIS A 251 -13.94 -13.53 8.44
CA HIS A 251 -13.91 -12.26 9.17
C HIS A 251 -13.59 -12.53 10.64
N SER A 252 -12.48 -11.95 11.11
CA SER A 252 -12.08 -11.95 12.52
C SER A 252 -12.30 -10.55 13.07
N LYS A 253 -13.06 -10.44 14.17
CA LYS A 253 -13.34 -9.17 14.83
C LYS A 253 -13.37 -9.36 16.34
N GLN A 254 -12.48 -8.70 17.05
CA GLN A 254 -12.35 -8.76 18.52
C GLN A 254 -12.22 -10.20 19.05
N GLY A 255 -11.58 -11.07 18.27
CA GLY A 255 -11.39 -12.49 18.57
C GLY A 255 -12.52 -13.40 18.09
N ASP A 256 -13.71 -12.87 17.79
CA ASP A 256 -14.79 -13.65 17.19
C ASP A 256 -14.52 -13.90 15.71
N THR A 257 -14.96 -15.05 15.20
CA THR A 257 -14.70 -15.44 13.81
C THR A 257 -15.98 -15.83 13.10
N TYR A 258 -16.13 -15.35 11.87
CA TYR A 258 -17.16 -15.76 10.92
C TYR A 258 -16.50 -16.32 9.66
N LEU A 259 -16.92 -17.50 9.23
CA LEU A 259 -16.55 -18.11 7.95
C LEU A 259 -17.84 -18.42 7.18
N GLY A 260 -18.08 -17.75 6.06
CA GLY A 260 -19.29 -17.96 5.27
C GLY A 260 -19.44 -16.97 4.13
N ASP A 261 -20.65 -16.92 3.57
CA ASP A 261 -20.97 -16.04 2.44
C ASP A 261 -21.23 -14.59 2.86
N PHE A 262 -20.77 -13.65 2.04
CA PHE A 262 -21.00 -12.22 2.15
C PHE A 262 -21.74 -11.69 0.91
N GLN A 263 -22.60 -10.70 1.12
CA GLN A 263 -23.19 -9.90 0.06
C GLN A 263 -23.24 -8.44 0.52
N GLY A 264 -22.42 -7.59 -0.09
CA GLY A 264 -22.41 -6.15 0.22
C GLY A 264 -22.07 -5.89 1.68
N ASP A 265 -20.89 -6.36 2.12
CA ASP A 265 -20.38 -6.25 3.50
C ASP A 265 -21.15 -7.01 4.58
N THR A 266 -22.24 -7.67 4.21
CA THR A 266 -23.15 -8.31 5.16
C THR A 266 -23.10 -9.83 5.03
N SER A 267 -23.08 -10.57 6.13
CA SER A 267 -23.17 -12.03 6.10
C SER A 267 -24.53 -12.50 5.60
N GLN A 268 -24.51 -13.53 4.76
CA GLN A 268 -25.67 -14.13 4.09
C GLN A 268 -25.43 -15.64 3.94
N GLY A 269 -26.43 -16.36 3.41
CA GLY A 269 -26.21 -17.73 2.96
C GLY A 269 -25.90 -18.68 4.11
N TRP A 270 -24.87 -19.50 4.00
CA TRP A 270 -24.44 -20.41 5.07
C TRP A 270 -23.14 -19.92 5.70
N GLY A 271 -23.01 -20.08 7.02
CA GLY A 271 -21.79 -19.69 7.70
C GLY A 271 -21.61 -20.31 9.09
N LEU A 272 -20.35 -20.36 9.50
CA LEU A 272 -19.88 -20.77 10.82
C LEU A 272 -19.43 -19.52 11.58
N TYR A 273 -20.02 -19.27 12.74
CA TYR A 273 -19.59 -18.22 13.66
C TYR A 273 -19.13 -18.82 14.97
N ARG A 274 -17.99 -18.34 15.47
CA ARG A 274 -17.45 -18.69 16.78
C ARG A 274 -17.33 -17.43 17.61
N LEU A 275 -18.01 -17.44 18.75
CA LEU A 275 -17.95 -16.41 19.76
C LEU A 275 -16.87 -16.81 20.77
N SER A 276 -15.66 -16.31 20.56
CA SER A 276 -14.45 -16.87 21.19
C SER A 276 -14.43 -16.67 22.70
N LEU A 277 -14.97 -15.56 23.20
CA LEU A 277 -15.00 -15.27 24.64
C LEU A 277 -15.92 -16.21 25.43
N LEU A 278 -17.02 -16.67 24.83
CA LEU A 278 -17.98 -17.56 25.48
C LEU A 278 -17.78 -19.03 25.08
N GLY A 279 -16.98 -19.31 24.05
CA GLY A 279 -16.84 -20.67 23.52
C GLY A 279 -18.10 -21.17 22.82
N GLU A 280 -18.94 -20.25 22.32
CA GLU A 280 -20.18 -20.60 21.64
C GLU A 280 -19.97 -20.68 20.12
N THR A 281 -20.70 -21.56 19.47
CA THR A 281 -20.60 -21.75 18.02
C THR A 281 -21.97 -21.77 17.38
N TYR A 282 -22.14 -21.06 16.28
CA TYR A 282 -23.30 -21.15 15.41
C TYR A 282 -22.89 -21.66 14.02
N MET A 283 -23.59 -22.65 13.51
CA MET A 283 -23.47 -23.12 12.13
C MET A 283 -24.85 -23.16 11.50
N GLY A 284 -25.10 -22.32 10.50
CA GLY A 284 -26.45 -22.25 9.93
C GLY A 284 -26.59 -21.19 8.86
N GLN A 285 -27.85 -20.86 8.57
CA GLN A 285 -28.17 -19.85 7.58
C GLN A 285 -28.07 -18.43 8.17
N TRP A 286 -27.70 -17.49 7.32
CA TRP A 286 -27.53 -16.09 7.66
C TRP A 286 -28.38 -15.24 6.72
N ARG A 287 -28.94 -14.16 7.27
CA ARG A 287 -29.60 -13.15 6.48
C ARG A 287 -29.38 -11.78 7.10
N GLY A 288 -28.75 -10.89 6.36
CA GLY A 288 -28.62 -9.50 6.77
C GLY A 288 -27.79 -9.32 8.04
N GLY A 289 -26.74 -10.14 8.24
CA GLY A 289 -25.89 -10.02 9.42
C GLY A 289 -26.32 -10.85 10.62
N ALA A 290 -27.48 -11.52 10.55
CA ALA A 290 -28.08 -12.24 11.66
C ALA A 290 -28.27 -13.73 11.35
N PHE A 291 -28.29 -14.57 12.41
CA PHE A 291 -28.71 -15.96 12.31
C PHE A 291 -30.15 -16.02 11.79
N HIS A 292 -30.38 -16.86 10.80
CA HIS A 292 -31.68 -17.00 10.16
C HIS A 292 -31.90 -18.45 9.70
N GLY A 293 -33.12 -18.81 9.33
CA GLY A 293 -33.41 -20.13 8.76
C GLY A 293 -32.97 -21.28 9.67
N MET A 294 -32.48 -22.37 9.11
CA MET A 294 -32.01 -23.53 9.86
C MET A 294 -30.57 -23.36 10.34
N GLY A 295 -30.30 -23.78 11.58
CA GLY A 295 -28.95 -23.81 12.13
C GLY A 295 -28.79 -24.72 13.34
N ALA A 296 -27.54 -24.88 13.76
CA ALA A 296 -27.12 -25.49 15.00
C ALA A 296 -26.37 -24.45 15.83
N TYR A 297 -26.73 -24.30 17.09
CA TYR A 297 -26.08 -23.40 18.04
C TYR A 297 -25.64 -24.18 19.27
N GLU A 298 -24.33 -24.21 19.48
CA GLU A 298 -23.66 -24.81 20.63
C GLU A 298 -23.36 -23.71 21.65
N GLN A 299 -23.89 -23.89 22.85
CA GLN A 299 -23.71 -23.00 23.99
C GLN A 299 -22.42 -23.34 24.76
N ALA A 300 -21.98 -22.42 25.62
CA ALA A 300 -20.78 -22.59 26.44
C ALA A 300 -20.79 -23.84 27.35
N ASP A 301 -21.98 -24.32 27.72
CA ASP A 301 -22.17 -25.52 28.54
C ASP A 301 -22.20 -26.83 27.72
N GLY A 302 -21.99 -26.75 26.40
CA GLY A 302 -22.05 -27.88 25.47
C GLY A 302 -23.48 -28.28 25.06
N GLN A 303 -24.51 -27.54 25.50
CA GLN A 303 -25.87 -27.74 24.99
C GLN A 303 -25.96 -27.30 23.54
N VAL A 304 -26.55 -28.13 22.69
CA VAL A 304 -26.74 -27.85 21.26
C VAL A 304 -28.22 -27.70 20.96
N TYR A 305 -28.61 -26.58 20.34
CA TYR A 305 -29.93 -26.42 19.73
C TYR A 305 -29.81 -26.56 18.21
N VAL A 306 -30.62 -27.44 17.62
CA VAL A 306 -30.75 -27.60 16.16
C VAL A 306 -32.17 -27.26 15.75
N GLY A 307 -32.37 -26.21 14.96
CA GLY A 307 -33.71 -25.78 14.58
C GLY A 307 -33.69 -24.46 13.82
N SER A 308 -34.85 -23.82 13.75
CA SER A 308 -34.98 -22.52 13.07
C SER A 308 -34.56 -21.32 13.92
N PHE A 309 -34.13 -20.26 13.24
CA PHE A 309 -33.70 -18.97 13.77
C PHE A 309 -34.35 -17.84 12.97
N GLU A 310 -34.66 -16.75 13.67
CA GLU A 310 -35.14 -15.51 13.08
C GLU A 310 -34.48 -14.33 13.79
N ASN A 311 -33.59 -13.62 13.07
CA ASN A 311 -32.88 -12.43 13.56
C ASN A 311 -32.16 -12.71 14.90
N ASP A 312 -31.24 -13.69 14.88
CA ASP A 312 -30.45 -14.14 16.04
C ASP A 312 -31.23 -14.90 17.12
N VAL A 313 -32.56 -15.01 16.98
CA VAL A 313 -33.42 -15.63 17.99
C VAL A 313 -33.86 -17.01 17.54
N ARG A 314 -33.72 -18.02 18.43
CA ARG A 314 -34.30 -19.36 18.23
C ARG A 314 -35.82 -19.25 18.02
N HIS A 315 -36.30 -19.81 16.92
CA HIS A 315 -37.69 -19.72 16.50
C HIS A 315 -38.19 -21.07 15.97
N GLY A 316 -39.49 -21.30 15.93
CA GLY A 316 -40.10 -22.46 15.25
C GLY A 316 -39.81 -23.78 15.95
N SER A 317 -39.66 -24.87 15.20
CA SER A 317 -39.43 -26.19 15.78
C SER A 317 -37.93 -26.51 15.80
N GLY A 318 -37.48 -27.21 16.85
CA GLY A 318 -36.09 -27.63 16.97
C GLY A 318 -35.91 -28.78 17.95
N VAL A 319 -34.65 -29.20 18.11
CA VAL A 319 -34.22 -30.21 19.06
C VAL A 319 -33.11 -29.62 19.90
N VAL A 320 -33.24 -29.74 21.23
CA VAL A 320 -32.16 -29.46 22.17
C VAL A 320 -31.49 -30.77 22.56
N ILE A 321 -30.18 -30.81 22.45
CA ILE A 321 -29.30 -31.92 22.77
C ILE A 321 -28.43 -31.49 23.96
N GLY A 322 -28.42 -32.28 25.02
CA GLY A 322 -27.57 -32.02 26.18
C GLY A 322 -27.42 -33.27 27.05
N GLN A 323 -26.92 -33.11 28.27
CA GLN A 323 -26.70 -34.25 29.19
C GLN A 323 -27.97 -35.05 29.51
N GLY A 324 -29.14 -34.43 29.44
CA GLY A 324 -30.45 -35.07 29.65
C GLY A 324 -31.04 -35.78 28.43
N GLY A 325 -30.27 -35.95 27.34
CA GLY A 325 -30.74 -36.53 26.09
C GLY A 325 -31.36 -35.49 25.14
N PHE A 326 -32.33 -35.94 24.35
CA PHE A 326 -32.92 -35.14 23.27
C PHE A 326 -34.30 -34.61 23.68
N ARG A 327 -34.53 -33.31 23.46
CA ARG A 327 -35.83 -32.65 23.69
C ARG A 327 -36.30 -32.01 22.41
N ALA A 328 -37.45 -32.42 21.90
CA ALA A 328 -38.14 -31.67 20.84
C ALA A 328 -38.75 -30.42 21.47
N VAL A 329 -38.50 -29.24 20.89
CA VAL A 329 -38.99 -27.95 21.38
C VAL A 329 -39.69 -27.17 20.27
N LYS A 330 -40.67 -26.35 20.67
CA LYS A 330 -41.20 -25.26 19.86
C LYS A 330 -40.83 -23.95 20.52
N MET A 331 -40.23 -23.04 19.76
CA MET A 331 -39.67 -21.77 20.19
C MET A 331 -40.48 -20.60 19.61
N VAL A 332 -40.78 -19.59 20.43
CA VAL A 332 -41.34 -18.30 20.00
C VAL A 332 -40.59 -17.20 20.74
N ASN A 333 -40.03 -16.23 20.01
CA ASN A 333 -39.23 -15.13 20.57
C ASN A 333 -38.12 -15.63 21.53
N GLY A 334 -37.48 -16.75 21.20
CA GLY A 334 -36.37 -17.32 21.98
C GLY A 334 -36.80 -18.12 23.21
N GLY A 335 -38.09 -18.12 23.55
CA GLY A 335 -38.67 -18.90 24.64
C GLY A 335 -39.26 -20.22 24.16
N ILE A 336 -39.13 -21.28 24.98
CA ILE A 336 -39.80 -22.56 24.76
C ILE A 336 -41.30 -22.39 25.07
N VAL A 337 -42.16 -22.68 24.09
CA VAL A 337 -43.63 -22.70 24.27
C VAL A 337 -44.19 -24.12 24.31
N HIS A 338 -43.42 -25.12 23.85
CA HIS A 338 -43.75 -26.53 23.96
C HIS A 338 -42.46 -27.35 24.04
N GLU A 339 -42.42 -28.39 24.87
CA GLU A 339 -41.33 -29.35 24.91
C GLU A 339 -41.82 -30.78 25.08
N LYS A 340 -41.08 -31.72 24.49
CA LYS A 340 -41.26 -33.17 24.65
C LYS A 340 -39.90 -33.86 24.73
N VAL A 341 -39.67 -34.59 25.81
CA VAL A 341 -38.49 -35.46 25.96
C VAL A 341 -38.61 -36.64 25.00
N ILE A 342 -37.54 -36.93 24.27
CA ILE A 342 -37.42 -38.08 23.38
C ILE A 342 -36.65 -39.16 24.13
N GLN A 343 -37.32 -40.28 24.43
CA GLN A 343 -36.69 -41.47 25.01
C GLN A 343 -36.46 -42.49 23.89
N PHE A 344 -35.27 -43.09 23.86
CA PHE A 344 -34.90 -44.18 22.93
C PHE A 344 -35.04 -45.54 23.60
#